data_AF-A0A6B2SJG4-F1
#
_entry.id   AF-A0A6B2SJG4-F1
#
_cell.length_a   1.000
_cell.length_b   1.000
_cell.length_c   1.000
_cell.angle_alpha   90.00
_cell.angle_beta   90.00
_cell.angle_gamma   90.00
#
_symmetry.space_group_name_H-M   'P 1'
#
loop_
_entity.id
_entity.type
_entity.pdbx_description
1 polymer ?
#
loop_
_entity_poly.entity_id
_entity_poly.type
_entity_poly.pdbx_seq_one_letter_code
_entity_poly.pdbx_strand_id
1 'polypeptide(L)'
;MLRKLPVTAAALGLAVSGLLLMPTSAQASERPAAAADPACGYNDNYGGQAVWRNCGNFNHLIETWALGASKSYQCVAAYSTYSLGPTWFISSSKYAGGEGCRP
;
A
#
# COMPACT_ATOMS: atom_id res chain seq x y z
N MET A 1 -70.40 -27.36 3.79
CA MET A 1 -70.09 -27.81 2.41
C MET A 1 -69.80 -26.59 1.55
N LEU A 2 -68.58 -26.40 1.07
CA LEU A 2 -68.29 -25.84 -0.26
C LEU A 2 -66.82 -26.09 -0.58
N ARG A 3 -66.58 -26.49 -1.82
CA ARG A 3 -65.36 -27.13 -2.34
C ARG A 3 -64.50 -26.12 -3.13
N LYS A 4 -63.24 -26.54 -3.33
CA LYS A 4 -62.34 -26.32 -4.51
C LYS A 4 -61.35 -25.13 -4.50
N LEU A 5 -60.06 -25.52 -4.43
CA LEU A 5 -58.91 -24.99 -5.18
C LEU A 5 -59.25 -24.72 -6.66
N PRO A 6 -58.53 -23.89 -7.46
CA PRO A 6 -57.05 -23.71 -7.45
C PRO A 6 -56.54 -22.30 -7.81
N VAL A 7 -55.26 -22.00 -7.53
CA VAL A 7 -54.50 -21.05 -8.35
C VAL A 7 -53.10 -21.62 -8.59
N THR A 8 -52.86 -21.95 -9.84
CA THR A 8 -51.62 -22.36 -10.47
C THR A 8 -50.74 -21.15 -10.80
N ALA A 9 -49.45 -21.44 -10.97
CA ALA A 9 -48.42 -20.66 -11.65
C ALA A 9 -47.69 -19.61 -10.79
N ALA A 10 -46.39 -19.40 -10.92
CA ALA A 10 -45.26 -20.18 -11.45
C ALA A 10 -44.03 -19.32 -11.10
N ALA A 11 -42.90 -20.00 -10.87
CA ALA A 11 -41.52 -19.57 -11.09
C ALA A 11 -41.14 -18.11 -10.80
N LEU A 12 -40.20 -17.92 -9.85
CA LEU A 12 -39.16 -16.89 -9.97
C LEU A 12 -37.99 -17.18 -9.04
N GLY A 13 -36.79 -17.33 -9.63
CA GLY A 13 -35.54 -16.87 -9.03
C GLY A 13 -34.74 -17.88 -8.21
N LEU A 14 -34.29 -18.98 -8.81
CA LEU A 14 -33.20 -19.77 -8.23
C LEU A 14 -31.85 -19.26 -8.75
N ALA A 15 -31.17 -18.57 -7.82
CA ALA A 15 -29.73 -18.47 -7.67
C ALA A 15 -28.91 -18.03 -8.89
N VAL A 16 -28.64 -16.72 -8.93
CA VAL A 16 -27.43 -16.19 -9.55
C VAL A 16 -26.23 -16.86 -8.87
N SER A 17 -25.57 -17.77 -9.58
CA SER A 17 -24.24 -18.28 -9.24
C SER A 17 -23.27 -17.10 -9.24
N GLY A 18 -23.13 -16.46 -8.08
CA GLY A 18 -22.06 -15.52 -7.78
C GLY A 18 -20.74 -16.28 -7.71
N LEU A 19 -20.12 -16.53 -8.86
CA LEU A 19 -18.69 -16.80 -8.93
C LEU A 19 -17.97 -15.51 -8.55
N LEU A 20 -17.71 -15.35 -7.25
CA LEU A 20 -16.72 -14.42 -6.75
C LEU A 20 -15.35 -14.93 -7.20
N LEU A 21 -14.97 -14.56 -8.43
CA LEU A 21 -13.60 -14.66 -8.89
C LEU A 21 -12.74 -13.81 -7.94
N MET A 22 -11.98 -14.50 -7.11
CA MET A 22 -11.02 -13.93 -6.20
C MET A 22 -10.08 -12.99 -6.98
N PRO A 23 -9.76 -11.79 -6.47
CA PRO A 23 -8.68 -11.00 -7.02
C PRO A 23 -7.38 -11.78 -6.76
N THR A 24 -6.90 -12.49 -7.78
CA THR A 24 -5.54 -13.02 -7.76
C THR A 24 -4.62 -11.81 -7.58
N SER A 25 -3.90 -11.87 -6.47
CA SER A 25 -2.97 -10.86 -6.01
C SER A 25 -2.04 -10.54 -7.18
N ALA A 26 -2.02 -9.27 -7.59
CA ALA A 26 -0.95 -8.74 -8.40
C ALA A 26 0.36 -9.17 -7.72
N GLN A 27 1.08 -10.11 -8.35
CA GLN A 27 2.46 -10.36 -7.99
C GLN A 27 3.17 -9.05 -8.32
N ALA A 28 3.37 -8.23 -7.29
CA ALA A 28 4.31 -7.14 -7.33
C ALA A 28 5.62 -7.78 -7.78
N SER A 29 5.98 -7.52 -9.02
CA SER A 29 7.25 -7.93 -9.60
C SER A 29 8.32 -7.48 -8.61
N GLU A 30 8.90 -8.43 -7.87
CA GLU A 30 9.97 -8.19 -6.92
C GLU A 30 11.14 -7.63 -7.73
N ARG A 31 11.19 -6.31 -7.82
CA ARG A 31 12.30 -5.59 -8.40
C ARG A 31 13.56 -6.12 -7.72
N PRO A 32 14.61 -6.48 -8.49
CA PRO A 32 15.80 -7.10 -7.92
C PRO A 32 16.29 -6.23 -6.77
N ALA A 33 16.37 -6.84 -5.59
CA ALA A 33 17.02 -6.27 -4.43
C ALA A 33 18.49 -6.10 -4.82
N ALA A 34 18.81 -4.97 -5.45
CA ALA A 34 20.16 -4.45 -5.45
C ALA A 34 20.63 -4.53 -4.00
N ALA A 35 21.73 -5.25 -3.76
CA ALA A 35 22.28 -5.53 -2.44
C ALA A 35 21.95 -4.35 -1.52
N ALA A 36 21.09 -4.58 -0.53
CA ALA A 36 20.52 -3.54 0.29
C ALA A 36 21.67 -2.84 1.00
N ASP A 37 22.20 -1.80 0.37
CA ASP A 37 23.25 -0.99 0.95
C ASP A 37 22.66 -0.53 2.29
N PRO A 38 23.33 -0.85 3.42
CA PRO A 38 22.79 -0.60 4.74
C PRO A 38 22.55 0.90 4.99
N ALA A 39 23.08 1.77 4.12
CA ALA A 39 22.82 3.19 4.12
C ALA A 39 21.52 3.59 3.39
N CYS A 40 20.79 2.68 2.75
CA CYS A 40 19.60 2.97 1.94
C CYS A 40 18.30 2.65 2.69
N GLY A 41 17.25 3.41 2.39
CA GLY A 41 15.95 3.31 3.07
C GLY A 41 15.86 4.23 4.28
N TYR A 42 15.01 3.84 5.23
CA TYR A 42 14.75 4.61 6.45
C TYR A 42 15.91 4.52 7.44
N ASN A 43 16.31 5.67 8.00
CA ASN A 43 17.29 5.75 9.08
C ASN A 43 16.89 6.87 10.04
N ASP A 44 16.70 6.53 11.32
CA ASP A 44 16.28 7.41 12.40
C ASP A 44 17.42 7.85 13.33
N ASN A 45 18.65 7.43 13.03
CA ASN A 45 19.83 7.74 13.81
C ASN A 45 20.78 8.68 13.07
N TYR A 46 20.26 9.49 12.13
CA TYR A 46 21.06 10.45 11.38
C TYR A 46 21.16 11.79 12.13
N GLY A 47 21.97 11.83 13.19
CA GLY A 47 22.18 13.06 13.97
C GLY A 47 20.91 13.60 14.65
N GLY A 48 20.03 12.70 15.11
CA GLY A 48 18.73 13.06 15.71
C GLY A 48 17.61 13.30 14.68
N GLN A 49 17.86 13.10 13.39
CA GLN A 49 16.86 13.17 12.33
C GLN A 49 16.52 11.78 11.80
N ALA A 50 15.26 11.63 11.44
CA ALA A 50 14.76 10.57 10.60
C ALA A 50 14.85 10.98 9.13
N VAL A 51 15.47 10.14 8.33
CA VAL A 51 15.69 10.35 6.91
C VAL A 51 15.29 9.12 6.10
N TRP A 52 14.92 9.34 4.85
CA TRP A 52 14.83 8.30 3.84
C TRP A 52 15.92 8.52 2.79
N ARG A 53 16.74 7.50 2.55
CA ARG A 53 17.81 7.52 1.55
C ARG A 53 17.42 6.67 0.36
N ASN A 54 17.10 7.30 -0.75
CA ASN A 54 16.83 6.63 -2.00
C ASN A 54 18.13 6.45 -2.78
N CYS A 55 18.65 5.22 -2.81
CA CYS A 55 19.84 4.86 -3.58
C CYS A 55 19.50 4.27 -4.96
N GLY A 56 18.21 4.18 -5.31
CA GLY A 56 17.75 3.70 -6.60
C GLY A 56 17.79 4.78 -7.67
N ASN A 57 17.76 4.35 -8.94
CA ASN A 57 17.68 5.21 -10.12
C ASN A 57 16.24 5.68 -10.47
N PHE A 58 15.32 5.58 -9.53
CA PHE A 58 13.90 5.84 -9.71
C PHE A 58 13.35 6.50 -8.46
N ASN A 59 12.24 7.22 -8.59
CA ASN A 59 11.62 7.88 -7.45
C ASN A 59 10.94 6.84 -6.54
N HIS A 60 11.01 7.05 -5.23
CA HIS A 60 10.36 6.19 -4.23
C HIS A 60 9.15 6.93 -3.67
N LEU A 61 7.97 6.34 -3.75
CA LEU A 61 6.86 6.68 -2.87
C LEU A 61 7.12 5.98 -1.52
N ILE A 62 7.20 6.76 -0.46
CA ILE A 62 7.41 6.26 0.90
C ILE A 62 6.16 6.49 1.74
N GLU A 63 5.88 5.56 2.65
CA GLU A 63 4.87 5.69 3.69
C GLU A 63 5.59 5.94 5.01
N THR A 64 5.31 7.07 5.64
CA THR A 64 5.96 7.52 6.87
C THR A 64 4.94 7.63 8.00
N TRP A 65 5.26 7.06 9.16
CA TRP A 65 4.44 7.16 10.37
C TRP A 65 5.08 8.10 11.37
N ALA A 66 4.27 9.05 11.83
CA ALA A 66 4.62 9.94 12.92
C ALA A 66 3.86 9.54 14.19
N LEU A 67 4.53 9.65 15.34
CA LEU A 67 3.97 9.39 16.65
C LEU A 67 2.80 10.36 16.92
N GLY A 68 1.61 9.80 17.14
CA GLY A 68 0.40 10.54 17.48
C GLY A 68 -0.27 11.31 16.32
N ALA A 69 0.30 11.33 15.11
CA ALA A 69 -0.11 12.26 14.05
C ALA A 69 -0.63 11.62 12.75
N SER A 70 -0.68 10.28 12.65
CA SER A 70 -1.10 9.50 11.46
C SER A 70 0.01 9.25 10.42
N LYS A 71 -0.33 8.40 9.43
CA LYS A 71 0.52 8.07 8.29
C LYS A 71 0.51 9.16 7.21
N SER A 72 1.60 9.28 6.49
CA SER A 72 1.76 10.23 5.38
C SER A 72 2.52 9.58 4.22
N TYR A 73 2.33 10.08 2.99
CA TYR A 73 3.02 9.59 1.80
C TYR A 73 3.85 10.69 1.16
N GLN A 74 5.09 10.39 0.78
CA GLN A 74 6.01 11.33 0.14
C GLN A 74 6.71 10.69 -1.06
N CYS A 75 6.96 11.47 -2.10
CA CYS A 75 7.82 11.06 -3.21
C CYS A 75 9.25 11.52 -2.96
N VAL A 76 10.20 10.60 -2.98
CA VAL A 76 11.63 10.88 -2.81
C VAL A 76 12.34 10.64 -4.13
N ALA A 77 13.06 11.65 -4.62
CA ALA A 77 13.77 11.58 -5.88
C ALA A 77 14.82 10.45 -5.90
N ALA A 78 15.14 9.93 -7.09
CA ALA A 78 16.25 9.01 -7.29
C ALA A 78 17.58 9.57 -6.73
N TYR A 79 18.44 8.70 -6.19
CA TYR A 79 19.77 9.05 -5.67
C TYR A 79 19.77 10.24 -4.69
N SER A 80 18.75 10.35 -3.84
CA SER A 80 18.57 11.49 -2.94
C SER A 80 18.33 11.07 -1.49
N THR A 81 18.57 12.00 -0.56
CA THR A 81 18.20 11.85 0.85
C THR A 81 17.11 12.86 1.18
N TYR A 82 15.99 12.36 1.71
CA TYR A 82 14.87 13.18 2.14
C TYR A 82 14.77 13.19 3.66
N SER A 83 14.63 14.39 4.24
CA SER A 83 14.45 14.54 5.68
C SER A 83 12.97 14.36 6.03
N LEU A 84 12.67 13.41 6.91
CA LEU A 84 11.32 13.14 7.40
C LEU A 84 10.98 13.98 8.63
N GLY A 85 12.01 14.52 9.29
CA GLY A 85 11.90 15.30 10.52
C GLY A 85 12.66 14.65 11.69
N PRO A 86 12.43 15.12 12.92
CA PRO A 86 13.17 14.64 14.08
C PRO A 86 12.82 13.20 14.45
N THR A 87 13.82 12.44 14.91
CA THR A 87 13.69 11.00 15.25
C THR A 87 12.68 10.73 16.37
N TRP A 88 12.52 11.64 17.31
CA TRP A 88 11.54 11.49 18.40
C TRP A 88 10.09 11.62 17.92
N PHE A 89 9.86 12.11 16.70
CA PHE A 89 8.53 12.29 16.11
C PHE A 89 8.21 11.21 15.07
N ILE A 90 9.20 10.77 14.28
CA ILE A 90 9.00 9.76 13.24
C ILE A 90 9.24 8.37 13.83
N SER A 91 8.22 7.51 13.82
CA SER A 91 8.34 6.15 14.34
C SER A 91 8.93 5.18 13.32
N SER A 92 8.60 5.36 12.05
CA SER A 92 9.06 4.48 10.97
C SER A 92 8.77 5.09 9.60
N SER A 93 9.46 4.57 8.58
CA SER A 93 9.10 4.79 7.17
C SER A 93 9.39 3.52 6.36
N LYS A 94 8.58 3.25 5.34
CA LYS A 94 8.78 2.12 4.42
C LYS A 94 8.56 2.55 2.97
N TYR A 95 9.14 1.78 2.06
CA TYR A 95 8.85 1.89 0.64
C TYR A 95 7.41 1.45 0.35
N ALA A 96 6.66 2.26 -0.40
CA ALA A 96 5.25 2.03 -0.73
C ALA A 96 4.99 1.96 -2.26
N GLY A 97 6.02 2.10 -3.09
CA GLY A 97 5.91 2.11 -4.56
C GLY A 97 6.85 3.15 -5.18
N GLY A 98 6.75 3.40 -6.48
CA GLY A 98 7.67 4.36 -7.11
C GLY A 98 7.46 4.65 -8.59
N GLU A 99 6.77 3.77 -9.32
CA GLU A 99 6.40 4.09 -10.71
C GLU A 99 5.41 5.25 -10.76
N GLY A 100 5.76 6.31 -11.48
CA GLY A 100 4.90 7.47 -11.71
C GLY A 100 4.84 8.49 -10.57
N CYS A 101 5.56 8.30 -9.47
CA CYS A 101 5.57 9.26 -8.37
C CYS A 101 6.50 10.45 -8.68
N ARG A 102 6.04 11.68 -8.41
CA ARG A 102 6.76 12.94 -8.69
C ARG A 102 7.01 13.70 -7.38
N PRO A 103 8.27 14.07 -7.07
CA PRO A 103 8.63 14.84 -5.87
C PRO A 103 8.13 16.28 -5.92
#